data_AF-A0A2M7KNC2-F1
#
_entry.id   AF-A0A2M7KNC2-F1
#
_cell.length_a   1.000
_cell.length_b   1.000
_cell.length_c   1.000
_cell.angle_alpha   90.00
_cell.angle_beta   90.00
_cell.angle_gamma   90.00
#
_symmetry.space_group_name_H-M   'P 1'
#
loop_
_entity.id
_entity.type
_entity.pdbx_description
1 polymer ?
#
loop_
_entity_poly.entity_id
_entity_poly.type
_entity_poly.pdbx_seq_one_letter_code
_entity_poly.pdbx_strand_id
1 'polypeptide(L)'
;MTDYDRWARNDFERRHPGEKPLNWRIAEVARRFHRQEPMGRFVLHQNDCSDFVACAVDEALGVQARFRRGSDKHLLGTRMELVDCWSWREGDAVQPGDVVNVRHSPWYPPNPNSIWHVGVVGPEGCVYDFVKLKTWKRARYGRNAFAWFVRHSGGPNEVEVCRLKARYRYRIDPVPGVGR
;
A
#
# COMPACT_ATOMS: atom_id res chain seq x y z
N MET A 1 -13.05 13.45 5.04
CA MET A 1 -13.95 12.33 4.64
C MET A 1 -15.15 12.94 3.94
N THR A 2 -15.44 12.53 2.71
CA THR A 2 -16.55 13.09 1.91
C THR A 2 -17.90 12.56 2.38
N ASP A 3 -19.00 13.23 2.03
CA ASP A 3 -20.35 12.74 2.35
C ASP A 3 -20.64 11.39 1.69
N TYR A 4 -20.11 11.15 0.48
CA TYR A 4 -20.20 9.86 -0.19
C TYR A 4 -19.46 8.75 0.58
N ASP A 5 -18.25 9.01 1.09
CA ASP A 5 -17.50 8.03 1.89
C ASP A 5 -18.25 7.66 3.17
N ARG A 6 -18.84 8.66 3.84
CA ARG A 6 -19.67 8.47 5.03
C ARG A 6 -20.90 7.61 4.71
N TRP A 7 -21.62 7.92 3.64
CA TRP A 7 -22.78 7.14 3.20
C TRP A 7 -22.41 5.70 2.87
N ALA A 8 -21.37 5.48 2.06
CA ALA A 8 -20.94 4.15 1.62
C ALA A 8 -20.48 3.28 2.81
N ARG A 9 -19.77 3.89 3.77
CA ARG A 9 -19.38 3.24 5.01
C ARG A 9 -20.61 2.79 5.81
N ASN A 10 -21.57 3.70 6.04
CA ASN A 10 -22.76 3.39 6.82
C ASN A 10 -23.61 2.29 6.15
N ASP A 11 -23.74 2.33 4.82
CA ASP A 11 -24.45 1.29 4.07
C ASP A 11 -23.75 -0.07 4.19
N PHE A 12 -22.42 -0.10 4.09
CA PHE A 12 -21.64 -1.32 4.30
C PHE A 12 -21.79 -1.88 5.71
N GLU A 13 -21.62 -1.05 6.75
CA GLU A 13 -21.75 -1.47 8.15
C GLU A 13 -23.16 -2.04 8.45
N ARG A 14 -24.19 -1.48 7.81
CA ARG A 14 -25.58 -1.97 7.92
C ARG A 14 -25.81 -3.30 7.20
N ARG A 15 -25.24 -3.47 6.00
CA ARG A 15 -25.43 -4.69 5.17
C ARG A 15 -24.50 -5.84 5.56
N HIS A 16 -23.34 -5.53 6.12
CA HIS A 16 -22.26 -6.46 6.43
C HIS A 16 -21.77 -6.27 7.88
N PRO A 17 -22.66 -6.47 8.88
CA PRO A 17 -22.32 -6.20 10.28
C PRO A 17 -21.12 -7.05 10.73
N GLY A 18 -20.08 -6.39 11.24
CA GLY A 18 -18.86 -7.03 11.73
C GLY A 18 -17.82 -7.38 10.66
N GLU A 19 -18.16 -7.28 9.37
CA GLU A 19 -17.18 -7.47 8.30
C GLU A 19 -16.22 -6.29 8.19
N LYS A 20 -15.04 -6.55 7.61
CA LYS A 20 -14.06 -5.50 7.29
C LYS A 20 -14.19 -5.08 5.82
N PRO A 21 -14.02 -3.78 5.52
CA PRO A 21 -14.00 -3.31 4.14
C PRO A 21 -12.81 -3.87 3.36
N LEU A 22 -12.89 -3.87 2.03
CA LEU A 22 -11.94 -4.59 1.16
C LEU A 22 -10.48 -4.15 1.34
N ASN A 23 -10.22 -2.88 1.68
CA ASN A 23 -8.85 -2.40 1.94
C ASN A 23 -8.16 -3.14 3.09
N TRP A 24 -8.90 -3.66 4.08
CA TRP A 24 -8.30 -4.49 5.13
C TRP A 24 -7.63 -5.74 4.58
N ARG A 25 -8.13 -6.29 3.47
CA ARG A 25 -7.50 -7.44 2.82
C ARG A 25 -6.11 -7.09 2.30
N ILE A 26 -5.92 -5.88 1.76
CA ILE A 26 -4.60 -5.36 1.33
C ILE A 26 -3.65 -5.32 2.53
N ALA A 27 -4.13 -4.81 3.67
CA ALA A 27 -3.36 -4.77 4.91
C ALA A 27 -2.94 -6.16 5.41
N GLU A 28 -3.86 -7.13 5.38
CA GLU A 28 -3.59 -8.51 5.77
C GLU A 28 -2.57 -9.19 4.86
N VAL A 29 -2.68 -8.99 3.55
CA VAL A 29 -1.75 -9.52 2.56
C VAL A 29 -0.34 -8.92 2.78
N ALA A 30 -0.22 -7.61 2.97
CA ALA A 30 1.06 -6.97 3.24
C ALA A 30 1.72 -7.52 4.52
N ARG A 31 0.94 -7.69 5.60
CA ARG A 31 1.42 -8.33 6.84
C ARG A 31 1.86 -9.78 6.60
N ARG A 32 1.12 -10.53 5.79
CA ARG A 32 1.47 -11.91 5.46
C ARG A 32 2.76 -11.96 4.63
N PHE A 33 2.93 -11.09 3.64
CA PHE A 33 4.17 -11.00 2.87
C PHE A 33 5.37 -10.60 3.72
N HIS A 34 5.20 -9.71 4.69
CA HIS A 34 6.26 -9.42 5.65
C HIS A 34 6.73 -10.68 6.41
N ARG A 35 5.82 -11.60 6.77
CA ARG A 35 6.17 -12.84 7.45
C ARG A 35 6.74 -13.92 6.52
N GLN A 36 6.24 -13.98 5.29
CA GLN A 36 6.60 -15.03 4.33
C GLN A 36 7.82 -14.68 3.49
N GLU A 37 8.19 -13.40 3.43
CA GLU A 37 9.28 -12.87 2.61
C GLU A 37 9.25 -13.36 1.14
N PRO A 38 8.10 -13.29 0.44
CA PRO A 38 7.87 -14.04 -0.81
C PRO A 38 8.69 -13.55 -2.00
N MET A 39 9.30 -12.37 -1.92
CA MET A 39 10.19 -11.82 -2.96
C MET A 39 11.68 -12.17 -2.70
N GLY A 40 12.00 -12.98 -1.68
CA GLY A 40 13.39 -13.33 -1.32
C GLY A 40 14.24 -13.90 -2.47
N ARG A 41 15.58 -13.87 -2.31
CA ARG A 41 16.72 -14.27 -3.20
C ARG A 41 16.67 -13.91 -4.69
N PHE A 42 15.53 -13.91 -5.33
CA PHE A 42 15.31 -13.16 -6.53
C PHE A 42 15.54 -11.69 -6.17
N VAL A 43 16.34 -11.03 -6.99
CA VAL A 43 16.25 -9.59 -7.19
C VAL A 43 17.12 -8.69 -6.32
N LEU A 44 18.41 -8.69 -6.64
CA LEU A 44 19.30 -7.58 -6.27
C LEU A 44 19.11 -6.33 -7.16
N HIS A 45 18.31 -6.37 -8.24
CA HIS A 45 18.27 -5.28 -9.26
C HIS A 45 16.96 -5.05 -10.06
N GLN A 46 15.82 -5.69 -9.75
CA GLN A 46 14.63 -5.74 -10.65
C GLN A 46 13.24 -5.63 -9.98
N ASN A 47 13.15 -5.60 -8.65
CA ASN A 47 11.93 -5.60 -7.85
C ASN A 47 12.21 -4.67 -6.67
N ASP A 48 11.31 -3.74 -6.42
CA ASP A 48 11.48 -2.71 -5.40
C ASP A 48 10.25 -2.59 -4.48
N CYS A 49 10.20 -1.51 -3.70
CA CYS A 49 9.10 -1.22 -2.79
C CYS A 49 7.74 -1.17 -3.51
N SER A 50 7.70 -0.69 -4.76
CA SER A 50 6.46 -0.58 -5.53
C SER A 50 5.93 -1.94 -5.96
N ASP A 51 6.79 -2.89 -6.34
CA ASP A 51 6.39 -4.26 -6.66
C ASP A 51 5.79 -4.99 -5.46
N PHE A 52 6.38 -4.80 -4.27
CA PHE A 52 5.84 -5.35 -3.03
C PHE A 52 4.41 -4.87 -2.79
N VAL A 53 4.19 -3.56 -2.86
CA VAL A 53 2.88 -2.94 -2.64
C VAL A 53 1.89 -3.38 -3.71
N ALA A 54 2.30 -3.38 -4.97
CA ALA A 54 1.41 -3.71 -6.06
C ALA A 54 1.02 -5.20 -6.07
N CYS A 55 1.93 -6.11 -5.70
CA CYS A 55 1.58 -7.51 -5.46
C CYS A 55 0.60 -7.67 -4.30
N ALA A 56 0.75 -6.88 -3.22
CA ALA A 56 -0.14 -6.96 -2.07
C ALA A 56 -1.56 -6.51 -2.44
N VAL A 57 -1.67 -5.43 -3.22
CA VAL A 57 -2.93 -4.95 -3.78
C VAL A 57 -3.52 -5.97 -4.76
N ASP A 58 -2.76 -6.45 -5.73
CA ASP A 58 -3.23 -7.42 -6.74
C ASP A 58 -3.82 -8.68 -6.10
N GLU A 59 -3.12 -9.26 -5.11
CA GLU A 59 -3.63 -10.46 -4.46
C GLU A 59 -4.87 -10.18 -3.59
N ALA A 60 -4.87 -9.05 -2.87
CA ALA A 60 -6.02 -8.68 -2.06
C ALA A 60 -7.27 -8.41 -2.90
N LEU A 61 -7.09 -7.90 -4.12
CA LEU A 61 -8.14 -7.68 -5.10
C LEU A 61 -8.46 -8.94 -5.92
N GLY A 62 -7.83 -10.09 -5.69
CA GLY A 62 -8.18 -11.35 -6.36
C GLY A 62 -7.56 -11.57 -7.74
N VAL A 63 -6.61 -10.72 -8.17
CA VAL A 63 -5.87 -10.88 -9.45
C VAL A 63 -4.63 -11.78 -9.28
N GLN A 64 -4.43 -12.32 -8.08
CA GLN A 64 -3.28 -13.11 -7.64
C GLN A 64 -1.96 -12.30 -7.64
N ALA A 65 -1.13 -12.45 -6.61
CA ALA A 65 0.18 -11.81 -6.59
C ALA A 65 1.08 -12.37 -7.69
N ARG A 66 1.74 -11.47 -8.41
CA ARG A 66 2.66 -11.82 -9.50
C ARG A 66 4.08 -11.56 -9.08
N PHE A 67 4.67 -12.53 -8.38
CA PHE A 67 6.07 -12.51 -7.98
C PHE A 67 7.05 -12.91 -9.10
N ARG A 68 6.57 -13.15 -10.33
CA ARG A 68 7.39 -13.58 -11.47
C ARG A 68 7.88 -12.38 -12.30
N ARG A 69 9.09 -12.51 -12.85
CA ARG A 69 9.80 -11.59 -13.76
C ARG A 69 8.88 -10.97 -14.83
N GLY A 70 9.05 -9.66 -15.07
CA GLY A 70 8.54 -8.99 -16.27
C GLY A 70 7.02 -8.85 -16.35
N SER A 71 6.33 -8.90 -15.20
CA SER A 71 4.93 -8.49 -15.12
C SER A 71 4.87 -6.97 -15.29
N ASP A 72 4.79 -6.52 -16.53
CA ASP A 72 4.64 -5.12 -16.95
C ASP A 72 3.33 -4.46 -16.49
N LYS A 73 2.46 -5.19 -15.77
CA LYS A 73 1.07 -4.79 -15.54
C LYS A 73 0.59 -4.97 -14.12
N HIS A 74 1.20 -4.36 -13.11
CA HIS A 74 0.60 -4.34 -11.77
C HIS A 74 -0.67 -3.48 -11.70
N LEU A 75 -1.74 -3.89 -11.00
CA LEU A 75 -2.97 -3.09 -10.99
C LEU A 75 -2.71 -1.72 -10.39
N LEU A 76 -2.08 -1.59 -9.23
CA LEU A 76 -1.85 -0.25 -8.66
C LEU A 76 -0.98 0.63 -9.59
N GLY A 77 0.07 0.06 -10.20
CA GLY A 77 0.93 0.78 -11.14
C GLY A 77 0.28 1.09 -12.49
N THR A 78 -0.84 0.44 -12.84
CA THR A 78 -1.56 0.64 -14.11
C THR A 78 -2.97 1.20 -13.93
N ARG A 79 -3.48 1.27 -12.70
CA ARG A 79 -4.88 1.55 -12.37
C ARG A 79 -5.06 2.53 -11.22
N MET A 80 -4.47 3.70 -11.38
CA MET A 80 -4.68 4.82 -10.47
C MET A 80 -6.16 5.24 -10.38
N GLU A 81 -7.03 4.82 -11.31
CA GLU A 81 -8.47 5.06 -11.22
C GLU A 81 -9.16 4.30 -10.07
N LEU A 82 -8.50 3.30 -9.47
CA LEU A 82 -9.06 2.54 -8.34
C LEU A 82 -8.86 3.25 -6.99
N VAL A 83 -7.97 4.22 -6.93
CA VAL A 83 -7.56 4.89 -5.68
C VAL A 83 -7.84 6.39 -5.73
N ASP A 84 -8.10 6.96 -4.56
CA ASP A 84 -8.01 8.40 -4.34
C ASP A 84 -6.66 8.67 -3.66
N CYS A 85 -5.85 9.56 -4.24
CA CYS A 85 -4.55 9.96 -3.69
C CYS A 85 -4.60 11.42 -3.22
N TRP A 86 -3.98 11.70 -2.08
CA TRP A 86 -3.86 13.04 -1.54
C TRP A 86 -2.54 13.23 -0.79
N SER A 87 -2.05 14.47 -0.75
CA SER A 87 -0.93 14.84 0.12
C SER A 87 -1.36 14.74 1.58
N TRP A 88 -0.70 13.87 2.33
CA TRP A 88 -0.96 13.69 3.75
C TRP A 88 -0.36 14.83 4.57
N ARG A 89 -1.06 15.23 5.62
CA ARG A 89 -0.59 16.20 6.63
C ARG A 89 -0.63 15.57 8.01
N GLU A 90 0.20 16.08 8.91
CA GLU A 90 0.18 15.64 10.30
C GLU A 90 -1.24 15.80 10.89
N GLY A 91 -1.74 14.72 11.50
CA GLY A 91 -3.11 14.62 11.99
C GLY A 91 -4.10 13.95 11.03
N ASP A 92 -3.76 13.80 9.74
CA ASP A 92 -4.63 13.08 8.80
C ASP A 92 -4.66 11.58 9.13
N ALA A 93 -5.86 11.03 9.21
CA ALA A 93 -6.06 9.63 9.53
C ALA A 93 -5.74 8.71 8.34
N VAL A 94 -4.86 7.73 8.59
CA VAL A 94 -4.63 6.59 7.71
C VAL A 94 -5.44 5.37 8.13
N GLN A 95 -5.68 4.46 7.20
CA GLN A 95 -6.48 3.26 7.38
C GLN A 95 -5.70 2.02 6.93
N PRO A 96 -5.99 0.83 7.49
CA PRO A 96 -5.44 -0.41 6.97
C PRO A 96 -5.66 -0.55 5.47
N GLY A 97 -4.61 -0.89 4.73
CA GLY A 97 -4.61 -1.04 3.28
C GLY A 97 -4.33 0.25 2.50
N ASP A 98 -4.19 1.39 3.18
CA ASP A 98 -3.67 2.60 2.54
C ASP A 98 -2.24 2.37 2.06
N VAL A 99 -1.96 2.87 0.86
CA VAL A 99 -0.61 2.93 0.30
C VAL A 99 -0.01 4.29 0.67
N VAL A 100 1.19 4.28 1.22
CA VAL A 100 1.89 5.47 1.70
C VAL A 100 3.15 5.64 0.89
N ASN A 101 3.19 6.67 0.05
CA ASN A 101 4.37 7.10 -0.70
C ASN A 101 5.08 8.20 0.10
N VAL A 102 6.38 8.06 0.30
CA VAL A 102 7.23 9.08 0.93
C VAL A 102 8.34 9.51 -0.02
N ARG A 103 8.62 10.81 -0.07
CA ARG A 103 9.67 11.39 -0.94
C ARG A 103 11.05 10.84 -0.60
N HIS A 104 11.31 10.62 0.68
CA HIS A 104 12.58 10.14 1.18
C HIS A 104 12.36 8.86 2.00
N SER A 105 12.99 7.77 1.56
CA SER A 105 12.92 6.49 2.26
C SER A 105 13.34 6.65 3.73
N PRO A 106 12.64 6.03 4.68
CA PRO A 106 13.04 6.10 6.07
C PRO A 106 14.32 5.29 6.36
N TRP A 107 14.80 4.46 5.43
CA TRP A 107 15.93 3.55 5.66
C TRP A 107 17.32 4.17 5.51
N TYR A 108 17.41 5.36 4.92
CA TYR A 108 18.67 6.04 4.66
C TYR A 108 18.48 7.57 4.68
N PRO A 109 19.56 8.35 4.87
CA PRO A 109 19.46 9.80 4.89
C PRO A 109 18.81 10.36 3.60
N PRO A 110 18.04 11.47 3.70
CA PRO A 110 17.45 12.13 2.55
C PRO A 110 18.49 12.44 1.47
N ASN A 111 18.16 12.14 0.23
CA ASN A 111 18.96 12.51 -0.93
C ASN A 111 18.02 13.08 -2.00
N PRO A 112 18.24 14.32 -2.49
CA PRO A 112 17.39 14.96 -3.50
C PRO A 112 17.21 14.14 -4.79
N ASN A 113 18.20 13.30 -5.12
CA ASN A 113 18.19 12.43 -6.30
C ASN A 113 17.50 11.08 -6.05
N SER A 114 16.98 10.84 -4.85
CA SER A 114 16.23 9.61 -4.56
C SER A 114 14.86 9.63 -5.22
N ILE A 115 14.43 8.45 -5.65
CA ILE A 115 13.03 8.18 -5.97
C ILE A 115 12.22 8.01 -4.67
N TRP A 116 10.90 8.07 -4.81
CA TRP A 116 9.97 7.83 -3.72
C TRP A 116 10.10 6.40 -3.18
N HIS A 117 9.75 6.22 -1.92
CA HIS A 117 9.65 4.92 -1.26
C HIS A 117 8.20 4.68 -0.84
N VAL A 118 7.74 3.43 -0.88
CA VAL A 118 6.32 3.12 -0.67
C VAL A 118 6.12 1.93 0.26
N GLY A 119 5.02 1.96 1.01
CA GLY A 119 4.58 0.86 1.87
C GLY A 119 3.06 0.81 2.02
N VAL A 120 2.56 -0.23 2.69
CA VAL A 120 1.13 -0.45 2.97
C VAL A 120 0.88 -0.34 4.47
N VAL A 121 -0.13 0.43 4.87
CA VAL A 121 -0.59 0.46 6.26
C VAL A 121 -1.24 -0.88 6.62
N GLY A 122 -0.70 -1.53 7.63
CA GLY A 122 -1.15 -2.80 8.16
C GLY A 122 -2.39 -2.70 9.06
N PRO A 123 -2.95 -3.85 9.48
CA PRO A 123 -4.10 -3.88 10.39
C PRO A 123 -3.87 -3.15 11.72
N GLU A 124 -2.61 -3.08 12.16
CA GLU A 124 -2.21 -2.42 13.41
C GLU A 124 -1.76 -0.95 13.24
N GLY A 125 -1.88 -0.38 12.04
CA GLY A 125 -1.40 0.99 11.75
C GLY A 125 0.10 1.12 11.51
N CYS A 126 0.88 0.04 11.57
CA CYS A 126 2.27 0.01 11.11
C CYS A 126 2.34 0.00 9.58
N VAL A 127 3.39 0.57 9.00
CA VAL A 127 3.66 0.49 7.56
C VAL A 127 4.54 -0.72 7.26
N TYR A 128 4.04 -1.60 6.39
CA TYR A 128 4.75 -2.73 5.83
C TYR A 128 5.37 -2.34 4.48
N ASP A 129 6.67 -2.51 4.34
CA ASP A 129 7.41 -2.12 3.15
C ASP A 129 8.50 -3.14 2.80
N PHE A 130 9.12 -2.92 1.64
CA PHE A 130 10.23 -3.72 1.15
C PHE A 130 11.38 -2.81 0.75
N VAL A 131 12.60 -3.13 1.17
CA VAL A 131 13.80 -2.37 0.80
C VAL A 131 14.98 -3.29 0.54
N LYS A 132 15.76 -2.96 -0.50
CA LYS A 132 17.01 -3.64 -0.83
C LYS A 132 18.07 -2.64 -1.27
N LEU A 133 18.97 -2.27 -0.36
CA LEU A 133 20.15 -1.50 -0.75
C LEU A 133 21.17 -2.39 -1.46
N LYS A 134 21.88 -1.84 -2.45
CA LYS A 134 22.95 -2.54 -3.19
C LYS A 134 23.99 -3.18 -2.27
N THR A 135 24.32 -2.49 -1.17
CA THR A 135 25.32 -2.91 -0.18
C THR A 135 24.84 -4.02 0.77
N TRP A 136 23.54 -4.31 0.84
CA TRP A 136 23.00 -5.30 1.77
C TRP A 136 23.09 -6.72 1.18
N LYS A 137 23.30 -7.74 2.02
CA LYS A 137 23.30 -9.15 1.56
C LYS A 137 21.90 -9.71 1.33
N ARG A 138 20.89 -9.17 2.00
CA ARG A 138 19.49 -9.60 1.94
C ARG A 138 18.57 -8.39 1.81
N ALA A 139 17.38 -8.60 1.26
CA ALA A 139 16.31 -7.62 1.35
C ALA A 139 15.80 -7.52 2.79
N ARG A 140 15.10 -6.43 3.11
CA ARG A 140 14.35 -6.31 4.36
C ARG A 140 12.88 -6.10 4.05
N TYR A 141 12.06 -6.81 4.80
CA TYR A 141 10.63 -6.57 4.90
C TYR A 141 10.40 -5.78 6.17
N GLY A 142 10.09 -4.49 6.07
CA GLY A 142 9.89 -3.66 7.23
C GLY A 142 8.51 -3.81 7.83
N ARG A 143 8.44 -3.47 9.11
CA ARG A 143 7.21 -3.27 9.88
C ARG A 143 7.48 -2.07 10.78
N ASN A 144 7.10 -0.90 10.30
CA ASN A 144 7.53 0.35 10.89
C ASN A 144 6.34 1.09 11.51
N ALA A 145 6.56 1.80 12.61
CA ALA A 145 5.58 2.78 13.07
C ALA A 145 5.38 3.85 11.97
N PHE A 146 4.15 4.34 11.79
CA PHE A 146 3.86 5.32 10.73
C PHE A 146 4.75 6.57 10.84
N ALA A 147 4.90 7.13 12.04
CA ALA A 147 5.78 8.28 12.31
C ALA A 147 7.24 8.02 11.92
N TRP A 148 7.73 6.79 12.13
CA TRP A 148 9.07 6.40 11.70
C TRP A 148 9.17 6.32 10.18
N PHE A 149 8.13 5.82 9.51
CA PHE A 149 8.11 5.66 8.06
C PHE A 149 8.16 7.01 7.32
N VAL A 150 7.52 8.05 7.87
CA VAL A 150 7.46 9.40 7.27
C VAL A 150 8.54 10.35 7.78
N ARG A 151 9.45 9.91 8.65
CA ARG A 151 10.39 10.76 9.41
C ARG A 151 11.32 11.65 8.57
N HIS A 152 11.52 11.30 7.30
CA HIS A 152 12.39 12.04 6.38
C HIS A 152 11.59 12.84 5.34
N SER A 153 10.25 12.87 5.47
CA SER A 153 9.32 13.45 4.51
C SER A 153 8.30 14.35 5.23
N GLY A 154 8.79 15.38 5.90
CA GLY A 154 7.94 16.32 6.68
C GLY A 154 7.51 17.56 5.88
N GLY A 155 8.04 17.75 4.67
CA GLY A 155 7.74 18.90 3.83
C GLY A 155 6.38 18.81 3.13
N PRO A 156 5.89 19.93 2.59
CA PRO A 156 4.66 19.94 1.80
C PRO A 156 4.76 18.96 0.62
N ASN A 157 3.75 18.12 0.45
CA ASN A 157 3.66 17.13 -0.63
C ASN A 157 4.78 16.06 -0.62
N GLU A 158 5.48 15.86 0.49
CA GLU A 158 6.49 14.81 0.63
C GLU A 158 5.92 13.46 1.06
N VAL A 159 4.66 13.43 1.50
CA VAL A 159 3.91 12.21 1.81
C VAL A 159 2.61 12.23 1.01
N GLU A 160 2.38 11.18 0.23
CA GLU A 160 1.14 10.95 -0.47
C GLU A 160 0.51 9.65 0.06
N VAL A 161 -0.78 9.71 0.37
CA VAL A 161 -1.56 8.53 0.74
C VAL A 161 -2.54 8.23 -0.38
N CYS A 162 -2.53 6.99 -0.86
CA CYS A 162 -3.46 6.47 -1.84
C CYS A 162 -4.36 5.41 -1.18
N ARG A 163 -5.67 5.65 -1.23
CA ARG A 163 -6.69 4.78 -0.63
C ARG A 163 -7.64 4.26 -1.68
N LEU A 164 -7.98 2.97 -1.60
CA LEU A 164 -9.01 2.38 -2.45
C LEU A 164 -10.32 3.17 -2.34
N LYS A 165 -10.87 3.58 -3.49
CA LYS A 165 -12.10 4.40 -3.56
C LYS A 165 -13.23 3.77 -2.76
N ALA A 166 -14.03 4.61 -2.10
CA ALA A 166 -15.12 4.17 -1.22
C ALA A 166 -16.08 3.18 -1.90
N ARG A 167 -16.41 3.38 -3.19
CA ARG A 167 -17.29 2.49 -3.95
C ARG A 167 -16.80 1.05 -4.04
N TYR A 168 -15.48 0.84 -4.13
CA TYR A 168 -14.86 -0.48 -4.19
C TYR A 168 -14.60 -1.02 -2.78
N ARG A 169 -14.08 -0.15 -1.90
CA ARG A 169 -13.74 -0.48 -0.51
C ARG A 169 -14.95 -1.00 0.26
N TYR A 170 -16.12 -0.41 0.04
CA TYR A 170 -17.38 -0.73 0.72
C TYR A 170 -18.33 -1.56 -0.15
N ARG A 171 -17.85 -2.20 -1.23
CA ARG A 171 -18.61 -3.13 -2.07
C ARG A 171 -19.91 -2.53 -2.67
N ILE A 172 -19.91 -1.24 -2.97
CA ILE A 172 -21.00 -0.59 -3.71
C ILE A 172 -20.94 -1.01 -5.18
N ASP A 173 -19.73 -0.95 -5.75
CA ASP A 173 -19.43 -1.39 -7.11
C ASP A 173 -18.41 -2.56 -7.07
N PRO A 174 -18.48 -3.51 -8.01
CA PRO A 174 -17.41 -4.49 -8.18
C PRO A 174 -16.11 -3.78 -8.60
N VAL A 175 -14.97 -4.35 -8.20
CA VAL A 175 -13.66 -3.86 -8.64
C VAL A 175 -13.49 -4.20 -10.13
N PRO A 176 -13.28 -3.21 -11.02
CA PRO A 176 -13.10 -3.46 -12.44
C PRO A 176 -11.96 -4.45 -12.71
N GLY A 177 -12.13 -5.35 -13.68
CA GLY A 177 -11.09 -6.29 -14.11
C GLY A 177 -10.66 -7.33 -13.06
N VAL A 178 -11.41 -7.45 -11.96
CA VAL A 178 -11.35 -8.58 -11.03
C VAL A 178 -12.51 -9.52 -11.36
N GLY A 179 -12.20 -10.76 -11.73
CA GLY A 179 -13.20 -11.77 -12.08
C GLY A 179 -14.03 -12.24 -10.88
N ARG A 180 -15.27 -12.64 -11.15
CA ARG A 180 -16.16 -13.34 -10.22
C ARG A 180 -15.63 -14.72 -9.87
#